data_AF-A0A920VWZ5-F1
#
_entry.id   AF-A0A920VWZ5-F1
#
_cell.length_a   1.000
_cell.length_b   1.000
_cell.length_c   1.000
_cell.angle_alpha   90.00
_cell.angle_beta   90.00
_cell.angle_gamma   90.00
#
_symmetry.space_group_name_H-M   'P 1'
#
loop_
_entity.id
_entity.type
_entity.pdbx_description
1 polymer ?
#
loop_
_entity_poly.entity_id
_entity_poly.type
_entity_poly.pdbx_seq_one_letter_code
_entity_poly.pdbx_strand_id
1 'polypeptide(L)' 'MAGQTVVKITDYLKNTIICADATKNLQGPGLPKSNVISLELSDNTRITARPSGTEPKIKYYFNLHGKNSALLRETSC' A
#
# COMPACT_ATOMS: atom_id res chain seq x y z
N MET A 1 -1.43 15.90 -0.83
CA MET A 1 -2.27 14.69 -0.72
C MET A 1 -3.05 14.76 0.59
N ALA A 2 -4.28 15.28 0.56
CA ALA A 2 -5.18 15.29 1.71
C ALA A 2 -6.55 14.86 1.19
N GLY A 3 -7.20 13.89 1.85
CA GLY A 3 -8.57 13.45 1.53
C GLY A 3 -8.73 12.18 0.67
N GLN A 4 -7.69 11.37 0.44
CA GLN A 4 -7.85 10.09 -0.26
C GLN A 4 -8.26 8.98 0.72
N THR A 5 -9.39 8.32 0.46
CA THR A 5 -9.90 7.23 1.30
C THR A 5 -9.12 5.94 1.05
N VAL A 6 -8.71 5.28 2.13
CA VAL A 6 -8.15 3.93 2.08
C VAL A 6 -9.28 2.94 1.79
N VAL A 7 -9.21 2.21 0.68
CA VAL A 7 -10.23 1.22 0.29
C VAL A 7 -9.86 -0.18 0.74
N LYS A 8 -8.56 -0.49 0.83
CA LYS A 8 -8.07 -1.83 1.16
C LYS A 8 -6.75 -1.77 1.92
N ILE A 9 -6.64 -2.60 2.93
CA ILE A 9 -5.42 -2.86 3.70
C ILE A 9 -5.08 -4.34 3.57
N THR A 10 -3.84 -4.65 3.19
CA THR A 10 -3.34 -6.02 3.15
C THR A 10 -2.22 -6.17 4.17
N ASP A 11 -2.43 -7.06 5.14
CA ASP A 11 -1.43 -7.49 6.11
C ASP A 11 -0.86 -8.84 5.66
N TYR A 12 0.40 -8.82 5.22
CA TYR A 12 1.11 -10.00 4.73
C TYR A 12 1.62 -10.90 5.86
N LEU A 13 1.71 -10.41 7.08
CA LEU A 13 2.16 -11.18 8.24
C LEU A 13 1.01 -12.07 8.75
N LYS A 14 -0.17 -11.47 8.88
CA LYS A 14 -1.40 -12.17 9.29
C LYS A 14 -2.10 -12.88 8.13
N ASN A 15 -1.70 -12.58 6.88
CA ASN A 15 -2.37 -13.05 5.68
C ASN A 15 -3.87 -12.71 5.71
N THR A 16 -4.16 -11.42 5.90
CA THR A 16 -5.52 -10.89 6.00
C THR A 16 -5.69 -9.64 5.13
N ILE A 17 -6.85 -9.51 4.51
CA ILE A 17 -7.26 -8.33 3.76
C ILE A 17 -8.42 -7.66 4.49
N ILE A 18 -8.33 -6.36 4.69
CA ILE A 18 -9.37 -5.53 5.30
C ILE A 18 -9.82 -4.55 4.22
N CYS A 19 -11.08 -4.63 3.82
CA CYS A 19 -11.68 -3.66 2.90
C CYS A 19 -12.51 -2.67 3.72
N ALA A 20 -12.54 -1.40 3.31
CA ALA A 20 -13.30 -0.36 4.00
C ALA A 20 -14.81 -0.70 4.10
N ASP A 21 -15.31 -1.43 3.10
CA ASP A 21 -16.73 -1.76 2.93
C ASP A 21 -17.11 -3.12 3.54
N ALA A 22 -16.12 -3.87 4.05
CA ALA A 22 -16.33 -5.23 4.54
C ALA A 22 -16.49 -5.27 6.06
N THR A 23 -17.57 -5.90 6.53
CA THR A 23 -17.81 -6.11 7.97
C THR A 23 -16.87 -7.15 8.59
N LYS A 24 -16.22 -7.97 7.76
CA LYS A 24 -15.30 -9.04 8.18
C LYS A 24 -14.03 -9.00 7.34
N ASN A 25 -12.91 -9.39 7.96
CA ASN A 25 -11.63 -9.53 7.28
C ASN A 25 -11.68 -10.71 6.30
N LEU A 26 -11.13 -10.51 5.12
CA LEU A 26 -10.99 -11.52 4.09
C LEU A 26 -9.66 -12.27 4.24
N GLN A 27 -9.62 -13.49 3.71
CA GLN A 27 -8.38 -14.25 3.62
C GLN A 27 -7.38 -13.53 2.71
N GLY A 28 -6.13 -13.46 3.15
CA GLY A 28 -5.07 -12.75 2.45
C GLY A 28 -4.59 -13.43 1.16
N PRO A 29 -3.63 -12.82 0.45
CA PRO A 29 -3.27 -13.14 -0.93
C PRO A 29 -2.56 -14.50 -1.11
N GLY A 30 -2.36 -15.29 -0.06
CA GLY A 30 -1.71 -16.61 -0.16
C GLY A 30 -0.20 -16.55 -0.42
N LEU A 31 0.41 -15.39 -0.23
CA LEU A 31 1.85 -15.18 -0.36
C LEU A 31 2.59 -15.60 0.92
N PRO A 32 3.90 -15.91 0.83
CA PRO A 32 4.71 -16.19 2.01
C PRO A 32 4.61 -15.07 3.06
N LYS A 33 4.52 -15.44 4.34
CA LYS A 33 4.39 -14.47 5.43
C LYS A 33 5.57 -13.52 5.45
N SER A 34 5.29 -12.22 5.57
CA SER A 34 6.30 -11.17 5.62
C SER A 34 5.77 -9.99 6.44
N ASN A 35 6.64 -9.30 7.17
CA ASN A 35 6.28 -8.07 7.89
C ASN A 35 6.14 -6.91 6.89
N VAL A 36 5.01 -6.88 6.20
CA VAL A 36 4.68 -5.91 5.16
C VAL A 36 3.21 -5.54 5.32
N ILE A 37 2.92 -4.25 5.24
CA ILE A 37 1.55 -3.73 5.19
C ILE A 37 1.42 -2.93 3.89
N SER A 38 0.32 -3.14 3.19
CA SER A 38 -0.01 -2.40 1.97
C SER A 38 -1.37 -1.73 2.11
N LEU A 39 -1.43 -0.44 1.77
CA LEU A 39 -2.64 0.37 1.68
C LEU A 39 -2.95 0.61 0.21
N GLU A 40 -4.19 0.43 -0.17
CA GLU A 40 -4.72 0.81 -1.48
C GLU A 40 -5.74 1.93 -1.27
N LEU A 41 -5.61 2.98 -2.05
CA LEU A 41 -6.47 4.16 -2.02
C LEU A 41 -7.50 4.09 -3.15
N SER A 42 -8.56 4.90 -3.05
CA SER A 42 -9.66 4.94 -4.02
C SER A 42 -9.25 5.33 -5.45
N ASP A 43 -8.10 5.94 -5.65
CA ASP A 43 -7.51 6.29 -6.95
C ASP A 43 -6.63 5.17 -7.55
N ASN A 44 -6.62 3.98 -6.93
CA ASN A 44 -5.70 2.87 -7.21
C ASN A 44 -4.24 3.15 -6.87
N THR A 45 -3.93 4.24 -6.15
CA THR A 45 -2.62 4.43 -5.56
C THR A 45 -2.38 3.40 -4.48
N ARG A 46 -1.17 2.84 -4.44
CA ARG A 46 -0.79 1.83 -3.47
C ARG A 46 0.46 2.24 -2.69
N ILE A 47 0.36 2.20 -1.38
CA ILE A 47 1.42 2.54 -0.44
C ILE A 47 1.81 1.29 0.33
N THR A 48 3.07 0.87 0.28
CA THR A 48 3.55 -0.32 1.00
C THR A 48 4.64 0.06 1.99
N ALA A 49 4.49 -0.39 3.24
CA ALA A 49 5.46 -0.20 4.31
C ALA A 49 6.11 -1.55 4.69
N ARG A 50 7.44 -1.57 4.76
CA ARG A 50 8.22 -2.75 5.15
C ARG A 50 9.35 -2.35 6.11
N PRO A 51 9.34 -2.83 7.37
CA PRO A 51 10.49 -2.70 8.28
C PRO A 51 11.72 -3.44 7.74
N SER A 52 12.92 -2.90 7.99
CA SER A 52 14.17 -3.46 7.47
C SER A 52 14.70 -4.68 8.22
N GLY A 53 14.08 -5.06 9.34
CA GLY A 53 14.44 -6.24 10.15
C GLY A 53 15.34 -5.89 11.32
N THR A 54 16.62 -5.61 11.07
CA THR A 54 17.63 -5.44 12.13
C THR A 54 18.03 -3.99 12.40
N GLU A 55 17.71 -3.06 11.50
CA GLU A 55 18.00 -1.64 11.67
C GLU A 55 16.67 -0.86 11.86
N PRO A 56 16.64 0.24 12.65
CA PRO A 56 15.45 1.08 12.86
C PRO A 56 15.08 1.91 11.62
N LYS A 57 14.84 1.21 10.51
CA LYS A 57 14.47 1.77 9.20
C LYS A 57 13.20 1.11 8.70
N ILE A 58 12.30 1.93 8.16
CA ILE A 58 11.10 1.50 7.45
C ILE A 58 11.24 1.93 6.00
N LYS A 59 11.06 0.99 5.07
CA LYS A 59 11.04 1.27 3.63
C LYS A 59 9.59 1.51 3.20
N TYR A 60 9.35 2.63 2.53
CA TYR A 60 8.06 2.98 1.94
C TYR A 60 8.16 2.89 0.41
N TYR A 61 7.18 2.22 -0.19
CA TYR A 61 7.01 2.13 -1.64
C TYR A 61 5.70 2.81 -2.03
N PHE A 62 5.76 3.75 -2.97
CA PHE A 62 4.61 4.49 -3.46
C PHE A 62 4.39 4.15 -4.93
N ASN A 63 3.34 3.40 -5.21
CA ASN A 63 2.89 3.10 -6.56
C ASN A 63 1.73 4.04 -6.87
N LEU A 64 2.04 5.17 -7.50
CA LEU A 64 1.06 6.21 -7.82
C LEU A 64 0.44 5.92 -9.19
N HIS A 65 -0.89 5.96 -9.27
CA HIS A 65 -1.61 5.87 -10.55
C HIS A 65 -2.06 7.27 -11.00
N GLY A 66 -1.24 7.91 -11.83
CA GLY A 66 -1.58 9.20 -12.43
C GLY A 66 -2.48 9.03 -13.66
N LYS A 67 -3.64 9.70 -13.70
CA LYS A 67 -4.42 9.87 -14.94
C LYS A 67 -3.79 10.88 -15.90
N ASN A 68 -2.80 11.64 -15.45
CA ASN A 68 -2.15 12.68 -16.22
C ASN A 68 -0.65 12.36 -16.37
N SER A 69 -0.26 11.90 -17.55
CA SER A 69 1.12 11.55 -17.90
C SER A 69 2.06 12.77 -17.89
N ALA A 70 1.52 13.98 -17.83
CA ALA A 70 2.29 15.23 -17.83
C ALA A 70 3.00 15.53 -16.50
N LEU A 71 2.58 14.93 -15.37
CA LEU A 71 3.19 15.15 -14.05
C LEU A 71 4.21 14.07 -13.64
N LEU A 72 4.39 13.04 -14.47
CA LEU A 72 5.35 11.94 -14.23
C LEU A 72 6.71 12.20 -14.90
N ARG A 73 6.87 13.35 -15.54
CA ARG A 73 8.14 13.84 -16.07
C ARG A 73 8.41 15.22 -15.47
N GLU A 74 9.68 15.45 -15.14
CA GLU A 74 10.24 16.64 -14.49
C GLU A 74 10.16 16.56 -12.94
N THR A 75 11.27 16.46 -12.22
CA THR A 75 12.51 17.23 -12.37
C THR A 75 13.78 16.36 -12.26
N SER A 76 14.47 16.24 -13.38
CA SER A 76 15.93 16.01 -13.44
C SER A 76 16.45 17.02 -14.45
N CYS A 77 16.61 18.26 -13.98
CA CYS A 77 17.50 19.23 -14.58
C CYS A 77 18.44 19.69 -13.47
#